data_AF-A0AA39QG25-F1
#
_entry.id   AF-A0AA39QG25-F1
#
_cell.length_a   1.000
_cell.length_b   1.000
_cell.length_c   1.000
_cell.angle_alpha   90.00
_cell.angle_beta   90.00
_cell.angle_gamma   90.00
#
_symmetry.space_group_name_H-M   'P 1'
#
loop_
_entity.id
_entity.type
_entity.pdbx_description
1 polymer ?
#
loop_
_entity_poly.entity_id
_entity_poly.type
_entity_poly.pdbx_seq_one_letter_code
_entity_poly.pdbx_strand_id
1 'polypeptide(L)'
;MNPRMGEYVVIQIDPFASLESAALYDPEVIRACQRMENKKYVACLTWVHSRRKALPSTSKYLSGTVCFVSQGFTAGNPDEDVTSAMSLPILPNTYHPESREPLDPKEPLPWPDLYQQTQAVSKIRFRGMPVDGTQSPYALSISERYELLLGQEVDGCRREDLMQARQKAADCESATSSSCTALATSDAGWSVDETVCTDSVVGHGSLAEIVPVVEMSIDLESVDIVNDPWEFFEEVQALER
;
A
#
# COMPACT_ATOMS: atom_id res chain seq x y z
N MET A 1 -5.05 -1.13 -21.79
CA MET A 1 -3.90 -2.06 -21.66
C MET A 1 -3.92 -2.72 -20.28
N ASN A 2 -3.49 -3.98 -20.12
CA ASN A 2 -3.26 -4.56 -18.78
C ASN A 2 -1.81 -4.30 -18.37
N PRO A 3 -1.57 -3.48 -17.34
CA PRO A 3 -0.22 -3.20 -16.89
C PRO A 3 0.44 -4.44 -16.29
N ARG A 4 1.77 -4.46 -16.39
CA ARG A 4 2.65 -5.53 -15.95
C ARG A 4 3.23 -5.21 -14.59
N MET A 5 3.67 -6.25 -13.88
CA MET A 5 4.39 -6.10 -12.63
C MET A 5 5.65 -5.23 -12.82
N GLY A 6 5.75 -4.16 -12.04
CA GLY A 6 6.80 -3.15 -12.07
C GLY A 6 6.45 -1.90 -12.87
N GLU A 7 5.34 -1.86 -13.60
CA GLU A 7 4.93 -0.64 -14.32
C GLU A 7 4.32 0.38 -13.36
N TYR A 8 4.70 1.65 -13.57
CA TYR A 8 4.04 2.77 -12.93
C TYR A 8 2.73 3.07 -13.65
N VAL A 9 1.69 3.27 -12.86
CA VAL A 9 0.31 3.46 -13.31
C VAL A 9 -0.34 4.61 -12.58
N VAL A 10 -1.28 5.25 -13.26
CA VAL A 10 -2.24 6.17 -12.66
C VAL A 10 -3.46 5.36 -12.24
N ILE A 11 -3.89 5.59 -11.00
CA ILE A 11 -5.00 4.89 -10.36
C ILE A 11 -6.03 5.93 -9.93
N GLN A 12 -7.29 5.65 -10.21
CA GLN A 12 -8.42 6.46 -9.76
C GLN A 12 -9.52 5.52 -9.27
N ILE A 13 -10.06 5.76 -8.08
CA ILE A 13 -11.16 4.94 -7.55
C ILE A 13 -12.40 5.14 -8.42
N ASP A 14 -13.04 4.04 -8.82
CA ASP A 14 -14.39 4.05 -9.35
C ASP A 14 -15.33 3.72 -8.17
N PRO A 15 -15.93 4.75 -7.53
CA PRO A 15 -16.73 4.55 -6.33
C PRO A 15 -17.93 3.64 -6.61
N PHE A 16 -18.61 3.82 -7.74
CA PHE A 16 -19.83 3.07 -8.05
C PHE A 16 -19.53 1.62 -8.41
N ALA A 17 -18.47 1.37 -9.16
CA ALA A 17 -18.04 0.00 -9.41
C ALA A 17 -17.55 -0.67 -8.11
N SER A 18 -16.89 0.07 -7.22
CA SER A 18 -16.48 -0.43 -5.91
C SER A 18 -17.70 -0.87 -5.10
N LEU A 19 -18.76 -0.05 -5.03
CA LEU A 19 -20.02 -0.39 -4.37
C LEU A 19 -20.74 -1.58 -5.01
N GLU A 20 -20.93 -1.57 -6.34
CA GLU A 20 -21.57 -2.68 -7.07
C GLU A 20 -20.86 -4.00 -6.76
N SER A 21 -19.53 -3.95 -6.75
CA SER A 21 -18.69 -5.13 -6.58
C SER A 21 -18.58 -5.62 -5.13
N ALA A 22 -18.90 -4.78 -4.15
CA ALA A 22 -19.03 -5.12 -2.74
C ALA A 22 -20.49 -5.42 -2.33
N ALA A 23 -21.44 -5.26 -3.26
CA ALA A 23 -22.88 -5.36 -3.02
C ALA A 23 -23.39 -4.42 -1.91
N LEU A 24 -22.78 -3.24 -1.78
CA LEU A 24 -23.14 -2.21 -0.81
C LEU A 24 -24.04 -1.18 -1.47
N TYR A 25 -25.24 -0.98 -0.92
CA TYR A 25 -26.26 -0.07 -1.47
C TYR A 25 -26.85 0.85 -0.40
N ASP A 26 -26.04 1.25 0.58
CA ASP A 26 -26.47 2.22 1.59
C ASP A 26 -26.66 3.60 0.94
N PRO A 27 -27.82 4.26 1.12
CA PRO A 27 -28.04 5.63 0.65
C PRO A 27 -27.01 6.66 1.14
N GLU A 28 -26.42 6.48 2.32
CA GLU A 28 -25.35 7.33 2.84
C GLU A 28 -24.04 7.16 2.07
N VAL A 29 -23.61 5.91 1.87
CA VAL A 29 -22.43 5.57 1.06
C VAL A 29 -22.60 6.08 -0.38
N ILE A 30 -23.79 5.89 -0.99
CA ILE A 30 -24.07 6.40 -2.34
C ILE A 30 -23.92 7.92 -2.42
N ARG A 31 -24.38 8.67 -1.40
CA ARG A 31 -24.19 10.13 -1.33
C ARG A 31 -22.73 10.52 -1.09
N ALA A 32 -21.96 9.71 -0.37
CA ALA A 32 -20.52 9.92 -0.21
C ALA A 32 -19.80 9.72 -1.55
N CYS A 33 -20.08 8.63 -2.25
CA CYS A 33 -19.57 8.34 -3.60
C CYS A 33 -19.85 9.46 -4.61
N GLN A 34 -21.03 10.07 -4.55
CA GLN A 34 -21.40 11.20 -5.43
C GLN A 34 -20.60 12.49 -5.17
N ARG A 35 -20.03 12.64 -3.97
CA ARG A 35 -19.27 13.84 -3.56
C ARG A 35 -17.75 13.63 -3.65
N MET A 36 -17.30 12.42 -3.96
CA MET A 36 -15.89 12.08 -4.02
C MET A 36 -15.23 12.81 -5.20
N GLU A 37 -14.06 13.39 -4.96
CA GLU A 37 -13.38 14.25 -5.95
C GLU A 37 -12.68 13.46 -7.05
N ASN A 38 -12.70 12.12 -6.97
CA ASN A 38 -12.10 11.19 -7.92
C ASN A 38 -10.63 11.55 -8.20
N LYS A 39 -9.83 11.63 -7.14
CA LYS A 39 -8.41 11.95 -7.23
C LYS A 39 -7.65 10.86 -7.98
N LYS A 40 -6.57 11.29 -8.63
CA LYS A 40 -5.64 10.40 -9.34
C LYS A 40 -4.38 10.21 -8.50
N TYR A 41 -3.97 8.97 -8.36
CA TYR A 41 -2.78 8.59 -7.61
C TYR A 41 -1.80 7.88 -8.53
N VAL A 42 -0.52 7.99 -8.22
CA VAL A 42 0.54 7.27 -8.94
C VAL A 42 1.00 6.11 -8.09
N ALA A 43 1.13 4.93 -8.69
CA ALA A 43 1.59 3.74 -7.99
C ALA A 43 2.38 2.81 -8.91
N CYS A 44 3.22 1.97 -8.33
CA CYS A 44 3.86 0.85 -8.99
C CYS A 44 3.01 -0.41 -8.81
N LEU A 45 2.66 -1.09 -9.90
CA LEU A 45 1.95 -2.37 -9.84
C LEU A 45 2.92 -3.48 -9.40
N THR A 46 2.88 -3.89 -8.14
CA THR A 46 3.82 -4.89 -7.61
C THR A 46 3.37 -6.33 -7.88
N TRP A 47 2.05 -6.57 -7.89
CA TRP A 47 1.51 -7.90 -8.11
C TRP A 47 0.21 -7.91 -8.92
N VAL A 48 0.03 -8.94 -9.74
CA VAL A 48 -1.23 -9.25 -10.42
C VAL A 48 -1.67 -10.64 -10.00
N HIS A 49 -2.79 -10.70 -9.30
CA HIS A 49 -3.41 -11.94 -8.87
C HIS A 49 -4.08 -12.59 -10.08
N SER A 50 -3.38 -13.53 -10.72
CA SER A 50 -3.92 -14.25 -11.87
C SER A 50 -5.11 -15.12 -11.48
N ARG A 51 -6.08 -15.26 -12.39
CA ARG A 51 -7.24 -16.12 -12.20
C ARG A 51 -6.76 -17.54 -11.92
N ARG A 52 -6.98 -18.08 -10.72
CA ARG A 52 -6.88 -19.53 -10.51
C ARG A 52 -7.82 -20.20 -11.52
N LYS A 53 -7.33 -21.18 -12.28
CA LYS A 53 -8.08 -21.97 -13.28
C LYS A 53 -9.36 -22.64 -12.75
N ALA A 54 -9.61 -22.63 -11.44
CA ALA A 54 -10.65 -23.42 -10.78
C ALA A 54 -11.89 -22.63 -10.31
N LEU A 55 -11.95 -21.30 -10.46
CA LEU A 55 -13.12 -20.52 -10.06
C LEU A 55 -13.97 -20.15 -11.29
N PRO A 56 -15.30 -20.33 -11.28
CA PRO A 56 -16.15 -19.95 -12.40
C PRO A 56 -15.90 -18.50 -12.82
N SER A 57 -15.53 -18.33 -14.08
CA SER A 57 -15.11 -17.09 -14.70
C SER A 57 -16.29 -16.12 -14.88
N THR A 58 -16.70 -15.44 -13.81
CA THR A 58 -17.74 -14.40 -13.86
C THR A 58 -17.26 -13.01 -13.40
N SER A 59 -16.06 -12.89 -12.82
CA SER A 59 -15.54 -11.58 -12.39
C SER A 59 -15.13 -10.72 -13.58
N LYS A 60 -15.77 -9.54 -13.72
CA LYS A 60 -15.43 -8.49 -14.69
C LYS A 60 -14.05 -7.86 -14.42
N TYR A 61 -13.54 -7.99 -13.19
CA TYR A 61 -12.31 -7.35 -12.72
C TYR A 61 -11.20 -8.37 -12.44
N LEU A 62 -9.96 -7.94 -12.70
CA LEU A 62 -8.73 -8.57 -12.23
C LEU A 62 -8.37 -7.99 -10.86
N SER A 63 -7.59 -8.72 -10.06
CA SER A 63 -7.07 -8.22 -8.79
C SER A 63 -5.56 -8.00 -8.90
N GLY A 64 -5.07 -6.95 -8.25
CA GLY A 64 -3.65 -6.65 -8.14
C GLY A 64 -3.29 -6.02 -6.81
N THR A 65 -2.00 -5.82 -6.60
CA THR A 65 -1.44 -5.08 -5.47
C THR A 65 -0.58 -3.96 -6.04
N VAL A 66 -0.73 -2.77 -5.48
CA VAL A 66 0.00 -1.56 -5.89
C VAL A 66 0.71 -0.96 -4.69
N CYS A 67 1.87 -0.35 -4.94
CA CYS A 67 2.64 0.40 -3.96
C CYS A 67 2.67 1.86 -4.41
N PHE A 68 2.18 2.79 -3.58
CA PHE A 68 1.96 4.17 -4.00
C PHE A 68 3.24 5.02 -4.02
N VAL A 69 3.20 6.07 -4.83
CA VAL A 69 4.26 7.06 -4.96
C VAL A 69 3.77 8.38 -4.36
N SER A 70 4.64 9.06 -3.63
CA SER A 70 4.44 10.44 -3.21
C SER A 70 5.42 11.37 -3.90
N GLN A 71 5.03 12.64 -3.99
CA GLN A 71 5.96 13.73 -4.26
C GLN A 71 6.35 14.42 -2.95
N GLY A 72 7.64 14.52 -2.71
CA GLY A 72 8.21 14.94 -1.45
C GLY A 72 8.14 13.88 -0.35
N PHE A 73 8.76 14.22 0.77
CA PHE A 73 8.83 13.39 1.97
C PHE A 73 7.54 13.58 2.78
N THR A 74 6.56 12.69 2.61
CA THR A 74 5.27 12.74 3.32
C THR A 74 5.44 12.38 4.79
N ALA A 75 4.48 12.76 5.65
CA ALA A 75 4.56 12.49 7.09
C ALA A 75 4.41 10.99 7.45
N GLY A 76 4.01 10.15 6.50
CA GLY A 76 3.55 8.77 6.77
C GLY A 76 2.12 8.76 7.31
N ASN A 77 1.73 7.65 7.92
CA ASN A 77 0.47 7.47 8.63
C ASN A 77 0.75 7.05 10.08
N PRO A 78 0.87 8.02 11.01
CA PRO A 78 1.21 7.73 12.41
C PRO A 78 0.18 6.85 13.12
N ASP A 79 -1.09 6.89 12.71
CA ASP A 79 -2.15 6.09 13.33
C ASP A 79 -1.95 4.59 13.06
N GLU A 80 -1.30 4.26 11.94
CA GLU A 80 -0.91 2.91 11.50
C GLU A 80 0.59 2.61 11.71
N ASP A 81 1.25 3.41 12.55
CA ASP A 81 2.68 3.27 12.87
C ASP A 81 3.61 3.37 11.63
N VAL A 82 3.13 4.02 10.56
CA VAL A 82 3.91 4.30 9.35
C VAL A 82 4.61 5.64 9.47
N THR A 83 5.94 5.62 9.36
CA THR A 83 6.76 6.83 9.43
C THR A 83 7.18 7.29 8.03
N SER A 84 7.51 8.58 7.89
CA SER A 84 8.02 9.17 6.65
C SER A 84 9.26 8.47 6.07
N ALA A 85 10.12 7.93 6.94
CA ALA A 85 11.30 7.17 6.55
C ALA A 85 10.97 5.79 5.95
N MET A 86 9.72 5.33 5.97
CA MET A 86 9.28 4.08 5.32
C MET A 86 9.03 4.32 3.83
N SER A 87 10.04 4.86 3.16
CA SER A 87 10.00 5.20 1.75
C SER A 87 11.37 5.01 1.09
N LEU A 88 11.36 4.80 -0.23
CA LEU A 88 12.56 4.73 -1.06
C LEU A 88 12.56 5.92 -2.03
N PRO A 89 13.67 6.66 -2.18
CA PRO A 89 13.74 7.68 -3.22
C PRO A 89 13.62 7.04 -4.61
N ILE A 90 13.13 7.80 -5.59
CA ILE A 90 13.08 7.37 -6.99
C ILE A 90 13.94 8.34 -7.82
N LEU A 91 14.83 7.81 -8.66
CA LEU A 91 15.70 8.64 -9.49
C LEU A 91 14.89 9.64 -10.35
N PRO A 92 15.37 10.89 -10.49
CA PRO A 92 16.71 11.37 -10.13
C PRO A 92 16.89 11.82 -8.66
N ASN A 93 15.86 11.67 -7.81
CA ASN A 93 16.00 12.00 -6.40
C ASN A 93 16.90 10.96 -5.69
N THR A 94 17.82 11.45 -4.87
CA THR A 94 18.78 10.63 -4.10
C THR A 94 18.78 10.95 -2.62
N TYR A 95 17.97 11.92 -2.19
CA TYR A 95 17.87 12.28 -0.79
C TYR A 95 16.97 11.29 -0.06
N HIS A 96 17.48 10.71 1.02
CA HIS A 96 16.69 10.04 2.04
C HIS A 96 17.40 10.23 3.38
N PRO A 97 16.72 10.54 4.50
CA PRO A 97 17.38 10.80 5.79
C PRO A 97 18.28 9.66 6.26
N GLU A 98 17.91 8.42 5.93
CA GLU A 98 18.66 7.21 6.25
C GLU A 98 19.59 6.74 5.12
N SER A 99 19.81 7.58 4.09
CA SER A 99 20.68 7.29 2.94
C SER A 99 20.32 5.99 2.19
N ARG A 100 19.02 5.74 2.03
CA ARG A 100 18.52 4.59 1.27
C ARG A 100 18.80 4.78 -0.22
N GLU A 101 19.16 3.69 -0.89
CA GLU A 101 19.43 3.68 -2.32
C GLU A 101 18.15 3.99 -3.11
N PRO A 102 18.21 4.89 -4.11
CA PRO A 102 17.05 5.21 -4.92
C PRO A 102 16.73 4.09 -5.91
N LEU A 103 15.44 3.92 -6.19
CA LEU A 103 14.97 3.07 -7.27
C LEU A 103 15.29 3.72 -8.63
N ASP A 104 15.62 2.89 -9.61
CA ASP A 104 15.98 3.30 -10.98
C ASP A 104 14.96 2.78 -12.03
N PRO A 105 13.82 3.46 -12.23
CA PRO A 105 12.91 3.14 -13.33
C PRO A 105 13.63 3.26 -14.68
N LYS A 106 13.27 2.41 -15.65
CA LYS A 106 13.90 2.39 -16.99
C LYS A 106 13.94 3.75 -17.68
N GLU A 107 12.90 4.55 -17.48
CA GLU A 107 12.83 5.94 -17.89
C GLU A 107 12.41 6.78 -16.68
N PRO A 108 13.00 7.96 -16.46
CA PRO A 108 12.63 8.83 -15.36
C PRO A 108 11.14 9.17 -15.38
N LEU A 109 10.51 9.18 -14.20
CA LEU A 109 9.12 9.60 -14.08
C LEU A 109 8.97 11.10 -14.36
N PRO A 110 7.79 11.57 -14.83
CA PRO A 110 7.60 12.96 -15.24
C PRO A 110 7.77 14.00 -14.13
N TRP A 111 7.67 13.60 -12.86
CA TRP A 111 7.71 14.50 -11.71
C TRP A 111 9.02 14.42 -10.94
N PRO A 112 9.52 15.54 -10.40
CA PRO A 112 10.69 15.55 -9.54
C PRO A 112 10.35 15.16 -8.10
N ASP A 113 11.39 14.87 -7.31
CA ASP A 113 11.32 14.65 -5.85
C ASP A 113 10.33 13.54 -5.46
N LEU A 114 10.48 12.37 -6.09
CA LEU A 114 9.58 11.25 -5.89
C LEU A 114 10.11 10.24 -4.88
N TYR A 115 9.18 9.62 -4.16
CA TYR A 115 9.44 8.54 -3.22
C TYR A 115 8.41 7.42 -3.39
N GLN A 116 8.88 6.18 -3.39
CA GLN A 116 8.06 4.99 -3.30
C GLN A 116 7.72 4.73 -1.83
N GLN A 117 6.45 4.82 -1.47
CA GLN A 117 5.98 4.65 -0.09
C GLN A 117 5.82 3.16 0.23
N THR A 118 6.80 2.55 0.90
CA THR A 118 6.91 1.08 1.01
C THR A 118 5.76 0.45 1.78
N GLN A 119 5.15 1.19 2.71
CA GLN A 119 3.99 0.75 3.51
C GLN A 119 2.65 1.29 2.99
N ALA A 120 2.63 2.21 2.02
CA ALA A 120 1.39 2.61 1.36
C ALA A 120 1.07 1.61 0.25
N VAL A 121 0.52 0.47 0.64
CA VAL A 121 0.22 -0.67 -0.25
C VAL A 121 -1.26 -0.98 -0.21
N SER A 122 -1.89 -1.10 -1.38
CA SER A 122 -3.31 -1.48 -1.46
C SER A 122 -3.53 -2.65 -2.41
N LYS A 123 -4.46 -3.53 -2.04
CA LYS A 123 -5.10 -4.43 -3.00
C LYS A 123 -6.10 -3.62 -3.81
N ILE A 124 -6.18 -3.89 -5.11
CA ILE A 124 -7.10 -3.22 -6.01
C ILE A 124 -7.77 -4.23 -6.93
N ARG A 125 -8.95 -3.87 -7.42
CA ARG A 125 -9.61 -4.52 -8.55
C ARG A 125 -9.63 -3.58 -9.74
N PHE A 126 -9.31 -4.07 -10.92
CA PHE A 126 -9.28 -3.23 -12.12
C PHE A 126 -9.79 -4.00 -13.34
N ARG A 127 -10.30 -3.28 -14.32
CA ARG A 127 -10.83 -3.91 -15.53
C ARG A 127 -9.68 -4.42 -16.40
N GLY A 128 -9.78 -5.67 -16.82
CA GLY A 128 -8.86 -6.22 -17.81
C GLY A 128 -9.06 -5.55 -19.17
N MET A 129 -7.99 -5.06 -19.80
CA MET A 129 -8.01 -4.42 -21.12
C MET A 129 -7.36 -5.33 -22.19
N PRO A 130 -7.73 -5.19 -23.48
CA PRO A 130 -7.08 -5.90 -24.58
C PRO A 130 -5.56 -5.64 -24.65
N VAL A 131 -4.82 -6.66 -25.09
CA VAL A 131 -3.34 -6.65 -25.15
C VAL A 131 -2.90 -6.15 -26.53
N ASP A 132 -2.53 -4.88 -26.64
CA ASP A 132 -2.05 -4.30 -27.92
C ASP A 132 -0.51 -4.27 -28.02
N GLY A 133 0.20 -4.95 -27.12
CA GLY A 133 1.65 -5.20 -27.21
C GLY A 133 2.57 -4.04 -26.80
N THR A 134 2.07 -2.81 -26.69
CA THR A 134 2.82 -1.66 -26.17
C THR A 134 3.17 -1.85 -24.69
N GLN A 135 4.40 -1.51 -24.28
CA GLN A 135 4.85 -1.55 -22.89
C GLN A 135 5.02 -0.12 -22.38
N SER A 136 4.71 0.12 -21.10
CA SER A 136 5.03 1.42 -20.50
C SER A 136 6.54 1.58 -20.43
N PRO A 137 7.10 2.74 -20.84
CA PRO A 137 8.52 3.03 -20.63
C PRO A 137 8.83 3.18 -19.13
N TYR A 138 7.85 3.62 -18.34
CA TYR A 138 7.96 3.86 -16.91
C TYR A 138 7.76 2.56 -16.13
N ALA A 139 8.82 1.77 -16.00
CA ALA A 139 8.77 0.50 -15.30
C ALA A 139 10.08 0.18 -14.57
N LEU A 140 9.96 -0.49 -13.44
CA LEU A 140 11.08 -1.07 -12.71
C LEU A 140 11.64 -2.30 -13.45
N SER A 141 12.97 -2.43 -13.44
CA SER A 141 13.66 -3.65 -13.88
C SER A 141 13.37 -4.80 -12.90
N ILE A 142 13.77 -6.04 -13.24
CA ILE A 142 13.58 -7.17 -12.32
C ILE A 142 14.33 -6.93 -11.00
N SER A 143 15.54 -6.38 -11.07
CA SER A 143 16.36 -6.04 -9.89
C SER A 143 15.69 -4.96 -9.05
N GLU A 144 15.23 -3.88 -9.68
CA GLU A 144 14.58 -2.77 -8.97
C GLU A 144 13.28 -3.18 -8.28
N ARG A 145 12.52 -4.09 -8.87
CA ARG A 145 11.34 -4.67 -8.19
C ARG A 145 11.72 -5.48 -6.97
N TYR A 146 12.88 -6.13 -6.99
CA TYR A 146 13.39 -6.87 -5.84
C TYR A 146 13.84 -5.91 -4.74
N GLU A 147 14.52 -4.82 -5.09
CA GLU A 147 14.86 -3.76 -4.13
C GLU A 147 13.63 -3.14 -3.48
N LEU A 148 12.57 -2.86 -4.27
CA LEU A 148 11.30 -2.43 -3.72
C LEU A 148 10.73 -3.47 -2.74
N LEU A 149 10.68 -4.75 -3.12
CA LEU A 149 10.17 -5.82 -2.26
C LEU A 149 10.96 -5.95 -0.95
N LEU A 150 12.29 -5.88 -1.00
CA LEU A 150 13.15 -5.87 0.18
C LEU A 150 12.87 -4.64 1.06
N GLY A 151 12.72 -3.46 0.46
CA GLY A 151 12.35 -2.25 1.17
C GLY A 151 11.02 -2.38 1.90
N GLN A 152 10.02 -3.02 1.28
CA GLN A 152 8.72 -3.30 1.91
C GLN A 152 8.83 -4.25 3.09
N GLU A 153 9.64 -5.31 2.97
CA GLU A 153 9.87 -6.27 4.05
C GLU A 153 10.56 -5.60 5.25
N VAL A 154 11.66 -4.89 5.01
CA VAL A 154 12.43 -4.19 6.05
C VAL A 154 11.57 -3.16 6.78
N ASP A 155 10.82 -2.35 6.04
CA ASP A 155 9.92 -1.37 6.65
C ASP A 155 8.72 -2.01 7.33
N GLY A 156 8.29 -3.19 6.85
CA GLY A 156 7.24 -4.00 7.48
C GLY A 156 7.65 -4.46 8.88
N CYS A 157 8.84 -5.04 9.01
CA CYS A 157 9.41 -5.41 10.32
C CYS A 157 9.52 -4.19 11.24
N ARG A 158 10.02 -3.06 10.71
CA ARG A 158 10.14 -1.83 11.49
C ARG A 158 8.78 -1.31 11.99
N ARG A 159 7.75 -1.41 11.16
CA ARG A 159 6.37 -1.03 11.52
C ARG A 159 5.82 -1.95 12.61
N GLU A 160 6.09 -3.25 12.54
CA GLU A 160 5.75 -4.21 13.60
C GLU A 160 6.45 -3.91 14.93
N ASP A 161 7.73 -3.56 14.90
CA ASP A 161 8.46 -3.15 16.10
C ASP A 161 7.83 -1.91 16.76
N LEU A 162 7.41 -0.92 15.95
CA LEU A 162 6.71 0.27 16.43
C LEU A 162 5.35 -0.07 17.05
N MET A 163 4.55 -0.90 16.37
CA MET A 163 3.27 -1.39 16.90
C MET A 163 3.43 -2.10 18.25
N GLN A 164 4.43 -2.99 18.36
CA GLN A 164 4.71 -3.71 19.61
C GLN A 164 5.17 -2.76 20.73
N ALA A 165 6.02 -1.78 20.40
CA ALA A 165 6.48 -0.78 21.36
C ALA A 165 5.31 0.08 21.88
N ARG A 166 4.41 0.50 21.00
CA ARG A 166 3.18 1.25 21.33
C ARG A 166 2.27 0.45 22.26
N GLN A 167 2.00 -0.82 21.93
CA GLN A 167 1.16 -1.67 22.76
C GLN A 167 1.75 -1.86 24.15
N LYS A 168 3.05 -2.14 24.22
CA LYS A 168 3.78 -2.30 25.50
C LYS A 168 3.73 -1.02 26.35
N ALA A 169 3.81 0.16 25.72
CA ALA A 169 3.68 1.43 26.42
C ALA A 169 2.27 1.60 27.02
N ALA A 170 1.22 1.30 26.24
CA ALA A 170 -0.16 1.35 26.70
C ALA A 170 -0.44 0.39 27.88
N ASP A 171 0.10 -0.84 27.82
CA ASP A 171 -0.03 -1.83 28.90
C ASP A 171 0.67 -1.37 30.19
N CYS A 172 1.84 -0.74 30.06
CA CYS A 172 2.59 -0.19 31.19
C CYS A 172 1.86 0.98 31.87
N GLU A 173 1.26 1.88 31.08
CA GLU A 173 0.46 3.00 31.58
C GLU A 173 -0.80 2.51 32.32
N SER A 174 -1.48 1.51 31.77
CA SER A 174 -2.65 0.87 32.39
C SER A 174 -2.30 0.18 33.73
N ALA A 175 -1.16 -0.50 33.79
CA ALA A 175 -0.66 -1.13 35.01
C ALA A 175 -0.26 -0.11 36.09
N THR A 176 0.27 1.04 35.70
CA THR A 176 0.67 2.11 36.63
C THR A 176 -0.55 2.84 37.23
N SER A 177 -1.69 2.89 36.52
CA SER A 177 -2.95 3.40 37.06
C SER A 177 -3.68 2.44 38.00
N SER A 178 -3.33 1.15 38.00
CA SER A 178 -3.89 0.11 38.88
C SER A 178 -2.87 -0.30 39.95
N SER A 179 -2.62 0.56 40.93
CA SER A 179 -1.72 0.25 42.05
C SER A 179 -2.25 -0.92 42.90
N CYS A 180 -1.72 -2.14 42.71
CA CYS A 180 -1.77 -3.24 43.67
C CYS A 180 -0.48 -4.08 43.68
N THR A 181 0.33 -3.85 44.72
CA THR A 181 1.32 -4.74 45.38
C THR A 181 2.15 -5.73 44.55
N ALA A 182 3.44 -5.40 44.42
CA ALA A 182 4.50 -6.25 43.91
C ALA A 182 4.79 -7.49 44.79
N LEU A 183 5.03 -8.63 44.14
CA LEU A 183 5.94 -9.68 44.62
C LEU A 183 6.83 -10.11 43.46
N ALA A 184 8.14 -10.02 43.67
CA ALA A 184 9.17 -10.38 42.73
C ALA A 184 9.48 -11.89 42.81
N THR A 185 9.63 -12.55 41.66
CA THR A 185 10.46 -13.77 41.52
C THR A 185 11.00 -13.92 40.09
N SER A 186 12.33 -13.78 39.98
CA SER A 186 13.33 -14.53 39.19
C SER A 186 12.98 -15.34 37.92
N ASP A 187 13.78 -15.04 36.88
CA ASP A 187 14.67 -15.93 36.10
C ASP A 187 14.11 -16.93 35.06
N ALA A 188 14.47 -16.70 33.79
CA ALA A 188 14.66 -17.64 32.67
C ALA A 188 14.93 -16.79 31.40
N GLY A 189 16.08 -16.83 30.74
CA GLY A 189 16.58 -17.98 29.98
C GLY A 189 16.35 -17.69 28.48
N TRP A 190 17.35 -17.12 27.80
CA TRP A 190 17.29 -16.87 26.36
C TRP A 190 17.21 -18.18 25.58
N SER A 191 16.12 -18.36 24.84
CA SER A 191 15.97 -19.40 23.83
C SER A 191 15.90 -18.72 22.48
N VAL A 192 16.94 -18.92 21.65
CA VAL A 192 16.93 -18.58 20.23
C VAL A 192 16.09 -19.65 19.53
N ASP A 193 14.92 -19.26 19.04
CA ASP A 193 14.13 -20.10 18.14
C ASP A 193 14.33 -19.55 16.72
N GLU A 194 15.11 -20.27 15.91
CA GLU A 194 15.21 -20.04 14.46
C GLU A 194 13.89 -20.47 13.82
N THR A 195 12.90 -19.59 13.86
CA THR A 195 11.73 -19.67 12.97
C THR A 195 11.96 -18.76 11.78
N VAL A 196 12.28 -19.38 10.65
CA VAL A 196 12.22 -18.75 9.33
C VAL A 196 10.77 -18.27 9.13
N CYS A 197 10.55 -16.96 9.24
CA CYS A 197 9.28 -16.32 8.90
C CYS A 197 9.12 -16.32 7.39
N THR A 198 8.59 -17.42 6.84
CA THR A 198 7.89 -17.40 5.56
C THR A 198 6.40 -17.40 5.85
N ASP A 199 5.87 -16.27 6.33
CA ASP A 199 4.44 -16.04 6.31
C ASP A 199 4.17 -14.59 5.91
N SER A 200 3.98 -14.45 4.59
CA SER A 200 2.94 -13.66 3.95
C SER A 200 2.50 -12.37 4.66
N VAL A 201 2.81 -11.23 4.04
CA VAL A 201 2.16 -9.92 4.23
C VAL A 201 0.63 -10.10 4.18
N VAL A 202 0.03 -10.37 5.33
CA VAL A 202 -1.40 -10.46 5.54
C VAL A 202 -1.68 -9.63 6.78
N GLY A 203 -2.00 -8.36 6.53
CA GLY A 203 -2.63 -7.50 7.52
C GLY A 203 -3.83 -8.18 8.15
N HIS A 204 -3.97 -7.95 9.46
CA HIS A 204 -4.95 -8.54 10.37
C HIS A 204 -6.39 -8.53 9.84
N GLY A 205 -7.14 -9.56 10.21
CA GLY A 205 -8.55 -9.70 9.87
C GLY A 205 -9.45 -8.72 10.62
N SER A 206 -10.38 -8.11 9.89
CA SER A 206 -11.70 -7.66 10.36
C SER A 206 -12.55 -7.28 9.13
N LEU A 207 -13.87 -7.51 9.21
CA LEU A 207 -14.97 -7.17 8.28
C LEU A 207 -14.63 -7.00 6.79
N ALA A 208 -15.14 -7.88 5.93
CA ALA A 208 -15.01 -7.89 4.46
C ALA A 208 -14.44 -6.58 3.86
N GLU A 209 -13.11 -6.45 3.90
CA GLU A 209 -12.36 -5.27 3.45
C GLU A 209 -12.81 -4.95 2.03
N ILE A 210 -13.35 -3.74 1.81
CA ILE A 210 -13.76 -3.34 0.47
C ILE A 210 -12.50 -3.23 -0.36
N VAL A 211 -12.26 -4.19 -1.26
CA VAL A 211 -11.19 -4.05 -2.25
C VAL A 211 -11.68 -3.08 -3.33
N PRO A 212 -11.15 -1.85 -3.40
CA PRO A 212 -11.65 -0.82 -4.30
C PRO A 212 -11.51 -1.27 -5.76
N VAL A 213 -12.53 -0.98 -6.56
CA VAL A 213 -12.43 -1.04 -8.01
C VAL A 213 -11.85 0.29 -8.49
N VAL A 214 -10.82 0.21 -9.32
CA VAL A 214 -10.11 1.37 -9.83
C VAL A 214 -10.11 1.36 -11.35
N GLU A 215 -10.20 2.57 -11.92
CA GLU A 215 -9.72 2.84 -13.25
C GLU A 215 -8.20 2.95 -13.21
N MET A 216 -7.54 2.33 -14.18
CA MET A 216 -6.09 2.27 -14.23
C MET A 216 -5.59 2.64 -15.63
N SER A 217 -4.62 3.55 -15.66
CA SER A 217 -4.00 4.04 -16.88
C SER A 217 -2.48 3.96 -16.78
N ILE A 218 -1.82 3.76 -17.92
CA ILE A 218 -0.35 3.87 -18.04
C ILE A 218 0.08 5.27 -18.49
N ASP A 219 -0.88 6.15 -18.79
CA ASP A 219 -0.64 7.52 -19.19
C ASP A 219 -0.36 8.39 -17.96
N LEU A 220 0.92 8.46 -17.58
CA LEU A 220 1.39 9.27 -16.47
C LEU A 220 1.22 10.77 -16.73
N GLU A 221 1.25 11.23 -18.00
CA GLU A 221 1.09 12.64 -18.35
C GLU A 221 -0.32 13.17 -18.05
N SER A 222 -1.29 12.26 -17.80
CA SER A 222 -2.65 12.62 -17.40
C SER A 222 -2.77 13.16 -15.96
N VAL A 223 -1.66 13.25 -15.23
CA VAL A 223 -1.58 13.70 -13.83
C VAL A 223 -0.66 14.93 -13.74
N ASP A 224 -1.22 16.08 -13.36
CA ASP A 224 -0.42 17.30 -13.20
C ASP A 224 0.39 17.29 -11.90
N ILE A 225 -0.19 16.74 -10.83
CA ILE A 225 0.35 16.73 -9.47
C ILE A 225 0.16 15.32 -8.88
N VAL A 226 1.21 14.78 -8.27
CA VAL A 226 1.13 13.50 -7.55
C VAL A 226 0.49 13.75 -6.18
N ASN A 227 -0.75 13.28 -6.00
CA ASN A 227 -1.46 13.38 -4.73
C ASN A 227 -0.82 12.54 -3.63
N ASP A 228 -1.04 12.93 -2.37
CA ASP A 228 -0.58 12.15 -1.23
C ASP A 228 -1.25 10.77 -1.22
N PRO A 229 -0.48 9.66 -1.22
CA PRO A 229 -1.02 8.31 -1.13
C PRO A 229 -2.01 8.08 0.01
N TRP A 230 -1.87 8.76 1.14
CA TRP A 230 -2.73 8.52 2.30
C TRP A 230 -4.18 8.96 2.06
N GLU A 231 -4.40 9.96 1.20
CA GLU A 231 -5.75 10.39 0.79
C GLU A 231 -6.51 9.29 0.05
N PHE A 232 -5.81 8.37 -0.65
CA PHE A 232 -6.43 7.19 -1.26
C PHE A 232 -7.07 6.29 -0.20
N PHE A 233 -6.37 6.04 0.91
CA PHE A 233 -6.88 5.19 1.99
C PHE A 233 -8.05 5.84 2.73
N GLU A 234 -8.03 7.17 2.87
CA GLU A 234 -9.17 7.93 3.36
C GLU A 234 -10.40 7.81 2.45
N GLU A 235 -10.21 7.91 1.12
CA GLU A 235 -11.28 7.72 0.14
C GLU A 235 -11.84 6.28 0.19
N VAL A 236 -10.98 5.26 0.35
CA VAL A 236 -11.41 3.86 0.52
C VAL A 236 -12.20 3.68 1.81
N GLN A 237 -11.71 4.21 2.94
CA GLN A 237 -12.42 4.13 4.23
C GLN A 237 -13.79 4.82 4.17
N ALA A 238 -13.93 5.90 3.39
CA ALA A 238 -15.22 6.54 3.18
C ALA A 238 -16.24 5.66 2.44
N LEU A 239 -15.79 4.62 1.72
CA LEU A 239 -16.68 3.62 1.09
C LEU A 239 -17.16 2.55 2.09
N GLU A 240 -16.48 2.38 3.22
CA GLU A 240 -16.79 1.37 4.24
C GLU A 240 -17.83 1.82 5.27
N ARG A 241 -18.17 3.12 5.31
CA ARG A 241 -19.08 3.74 6.29
C ARG A 241 -20.52 3.80 5.81
#